data_AF-A0A971UDK3-F1
#
_entry.id   AF-A0A971UDK3-F1
#
_cell.length_a   1.000
_cell.length_b   1.000
_cell.length_c   1.000
_cell.angle_alpha   90.00
_cell.angle_beta   90.00
_cell.angle_gamma   90.00
#
_symmetry.space_group_name_H-M   'P 1'
#
loop_
_entity.id
_entity.type
_entity.pdbx_description
1 polymer ?
#
loop_
_entity_poly.entity_id
_entity_poly.type
_entity_poly.pdbx_seq_one_letter_code
_entity_poly.pdbx_strand_id
1 'polypeptide(L)'
;MREFLTTPIASAVLWIAVLLVMLVVAYYALRRFRDRIDDDRQTASDLLTNFREMHQEGDISEMEFRTIKTVLGRKLQEELKDADGDE
;
A
#
# COMPACT_ATOMS: atom_id res chain seq x y z
N MET A 1 39.66 28.74 8.91
CA MET A 1 39.28 27.47 8.24
C MET A 1 37.77 27.17 8.18
N ARG A 2 36.89 27.80 8.98
CA ARG A 2 35.42 27.61 8.84
C ARG A 2 34.75 28.62 7.91
N GLU A 3 35.45 29.69 7.53
CA GLU A 3 34.92 30.78 6.68
C GLU A 3 34.68 30.37 5.22
N PHE A 4 35.31 29.28 4.75
CA PHE A 4 35.03 28.72 3.41
C PHE A 4 33.64 28.08 3.31
N LEU A 5 33.10 27.58 4.43
CA LEU A 5 31.77 26.95 4.50
C LEU A 5 30.63 27.99 4.55
N THR A 6 30.94 29.25 4.87
CA THR A 6 30.00 30.37 4.90
C THR A 6 29.97 31.18 3.60
N THR A 7 30.65 30.69 2.55
CA THR A 7 30.47 31.26 1.22
C THR A 7 29.06 30.94 0.70
N PRO A 8 28.41 31.85 -0.03
CA PRO A 8 27.03 31.66 -0.52
C PRO A 8 26.87 30.42 -1.39
N ILE A 9 27.97 29.97 -2.03
CA ILE A 9 27.99 28.75 -2.84
C ILE A 9 28.03 27.51 -1.94
N ALA A 10 28.87 27.49 -0.90
CA ALA A 10 28.95 26.37 0.03
C ALA A 10 27.64 26.17 0.82
N SER A 11 26.97 27.25 1.21
CA SER A 11 25.67 27.17 1.86
C SER A 11 24.59 26.61 0.92
N ALA A 12 24.57 27.01 -0.35
CA ALA A 12 23.64 26.47 -1.34
C ALA A 12 23.84 24.95 -1.53
N VAL A 13 25.09 24.49 -1.63
CA VAL A 13 25.40 23.05 -1.75
C VAL A 13 24.96 22.28 -0.51
N LEU A 14 25.17 22.83 0.69
CA LEU A 14 24.71 22.23 1.94
C LEU A 14 23.19 22.11 1.99
N TRP A 15 22.45 23.15 1.60
CA TRP A 15 20.99 23.10 1.55
C TRP A 15 20.46 22.08 0.54
N ILE A 16 21.11 21.95 -0.62
CA ILE A 16 20.77 20.91 -1.60
C ILE A 16 21.03 19.51 -1.02
N ALA A 17 22.16 19.31 -0.34
CA ALA A 17 22.46 18.04 0.31
C ALA A 17 21.40 17.69 1.38
N VAL A 18 21.00 18.67 2.21
CA VAL A 18 19.93 18.49 3.20
C VAL A 18 18.60 18.17 2.52
N LEU A 19 18.25 18.86 1.43
CA LEU A 19 17.05 18.59 0.65
C LEU A 19 17.04 17.16 0.11
N LEU A 20 18.15 16.69 -0.45
CA LEU A 20 18.27 15.33 -0.96
C LEU A 20 18.07 14.28 0.15
N VAL A 21 18.68 14.50 1.32
CA VAL A 21 18.48 13.63 2.48
C VAL A 21 17.01 13.61 2.90
N MET A 22 16.35 14.78 2.96
CA MET A 22 14.91 14.87 3.24
C MET A 22 14.07 14.10 2.23
N LEU A 23 14.38 14.20 0.93
CA LEU A 23 13.66 13.48 -0.12
C LEU A 23 13.81 11.95 0.02
N VAL A 24 15.01 11.48 0.36
CA VAL A 24 15.24 10.04 0.61
C VAL A 24 14.42 9.58 1.83
N VAL A 25 14.42 10.34 2.92
CA VAL A 25 13.62 10.03 4.11
C VAL A 25 12.13 10.03 3.79
N ALA A 26 11.65 11.04 3.06
CA ALA A 26 10.25 11.13 2.64
C ALA A 26 9.86 9.95 1.74
N TYR A 27 10.71 9.56 0.79
CA TYR A 27 10.49 8.40 -0.06
C TYR A 27 10.42 7.10 0.76
N TYR A 28 11.34 6.91 1.71
CA TYR A 28 11.31 5.75 2.60
C TYR A 28 10.09 5.73 3.51
N ALA A 29 9.69 6.88 4.05
CA ALA A 29 8.49 7.01 4.85
C ALA A 29 7.24 6.66 4.02
N LEU A 30 7.11 7.25 2.83
CA LEU A 30 6.01 6.95 1.90
C LEU A 30 5.99 5.46 1.53
N ARG A 31 7.14 4.86 1.22
CA ARG A 31 7.24 3.41 0.95
C ARG A 31 6.84 2.58 2.18
N ARG A 32 7.27 2.95 3.37
CA ARG A 32 6.95 2.24 4.62
C ARG A 32 5.46 2.34 4.95
N PHE A 33 4.84 3.49 4.74
CA PHE A 33 3.38 3.66 4.87
C PHE A 33 2.65 2.90 3.77
N ARG A 34 3.20 2.87 2.55
CA ARG A 34 2.60 2.13 1.44
C ARG A 34 2.69 0.61 1.63
N ASP A 35 3.78 0.07 2.18
CA ASP A 35 3.87 -1.34 2.58
C ASP A 35 2.81 -1.70 3.62
N ARG A 36 2.50 -0.79 4.56
CA ARG A 36 1.40 -1.03 5.51
C ARG A 36 0.03 -0.99 4.84
N ILE A 37 -0.12 -0.19 3.78
CA ILE A 37 -1.36 -0.11 3.01
C ILE A 37 -1.47 -1.30 2.03
N ASP A 38 -0.35 -1.86 1.54
CA ASP A 38 -0.33 -3.07 0.72
C ASP A 38 -0.71 -4.31 1.57
N ASP A 39 -0.39 -4.30 2.88
CA ASP A 39 -0.91 -5.28 3.86
C ASP A 39 -2.44 -5.09 4.11
N ASP A 40 -2.93 -3.84 4.00
CA ASP A 40 -4.37 -3.49 4.04
C ASP A 40 -5.05 -3.56 2.66
N ARG A 41 -4.36 -4.10 1.64
CA ARG A 41 -5.00 -4.45 0.38
C ARG A 41 -5.86 -5.66 0.68
N GLN A 42 -7.05 -5.41 1.27
CA GLN A 42 -8.05 -6.41 1.66
C GLN A 42 -8.05 -7.45 0.56
N THR A 43 -7.42 -8.59 0.84
CA THR A 43 -7.26 -9.65 -0.14
C THR A 43 -8.67 -10.11 -0.46
N ALA A 44 -8.92 -10.66 -1.65
CA ALA A 44 -10.27 -11.13 -1.98
C ALA A 44 -10.84 -12.09 -0.90
N SER A 45 -9.97 -12.76 -0.13
CA SER A 45 -10.25 -13.55 1.08
C SER A 45 -10.85 -12.73 2.25
N ASP A 46 -10.27 -11.58 2.58
CA ASP A 46 -10.74 -10.71 3.67
C ASP A 46 -12.09 -10.07 3.34
N LEU A 47 -12.26 -9.61 2.09
CA LEU A 47 -13.56 -9.13 1.61
C LEU A 47 -14.61 -10.24 1.69
N LEU A 48 -14.27 -11.48 1.32
CA LEU A 48 -15.20 -12.63 1.39
C LEU A 48 -15.62 -12.95 2.83
N THR A 49 -14.71 -12.78 3.78
CA THR A 49 -14.98 -12.97 5.21
C THR A 49 -15.93 -11.91 5.73
N ASN A 50 -15.70 -10.64 5.38
CA ASN A 50 -16.57 -9.52 5.75
C ASN A 50 -17.98 -9.66 5.13
N PHE A 51 -18.08 -10.03 3.84
CA PHE A 51 -19.37 -10.32 3.20
C PHE A 51 -20.11 -11.51 3.83
N ARG A 52 -19.38 -12.51 4.34
CA ARG A 52 -20.00 -13.63 5.06
C ARG A 52 -20.59 -13.18 6.40
N GLU A 53 -19.92 -12.27 7.10
CA GLU A 53 -20.39 -11.70 8.36
C GLU A 53 -21.64 -10.84 8.13
N MET A 54 -21.62 -9.95 7.13
CA MET A 54 -22.81 -9.16 6.72
C MET A 54 -24.00 -10.04 6.30
N HIS A 55 -23.75 -11.21 5.68
CA HIS A 55 -24.81 -12.18 5.37
C HIS A 55 -25.38 -12.85 6.63
N GLN A 56 -24.55 -13.12 7.63
CA GLN A 56 -25.00 -13.70 8.90
C GLN A 56 -25.79 -12.70 9.75
N GLU A 57 -25.45 -11.42 9.65
CA GLU A 57 -26.18 -10.33 10.31
C GLU A 57 -27.50 -9.96 9.59
N GLY A 58 -27.70 -10.48 8.37
CA GLY A 58 -28.93 -10.32 7.59
C GLY A 58 -28.98 -9.04 6.75
N ASP A 59 -27.85 -8.34 6.63
CA ASP A 59 -27.72 -7.07 5.90
C ASP A 59 -27.65 -7.27 4.38
N ILE A 60 -27.38 -8.51 3.93
CA ILE A 60 -27.40 -8.90 2.52
C ILE A 60 -28.19 -10.19 2.27
N SER A 61 -28.92 -10.22 1.16
CA SER A 61 -29.72 -11.37 0.73
C SER A 61 -28.85 -12.53 0.22
N GLU A 62 -29.33 -13.76 0.33
CA GLU A 62 -28.63 -14.96 -0.15
C GLU A 62 -28.33 -14.91 -1.68
N MET A 63 -29.15 -14.18 -2.45
CA MET A 63 -28.90 -13.94 -3.88
C MET A 63 -27.73 -12.95 -4.12
N GLU A 64 -27.64 -11.93 -3.28
CA GLU A 64 -26.57 -10.93 -3.33
C GLU A 64 -25.24 -11.56 -2.91
N PHE A 65 -25.25 -12.36 -1.84
CA PHE A 65 -24.07 -13.11 -1.38
C PHE A 65 -23.54 -14.06 -2.45
N ARG A 66 -24.40 -14.79 -3.16
CA ARG A 66 -24.00 -15.73 -4.22
C ARG A 66 -23.39 -15.02 -5.43
N THR A 67 -23.91 -13.86 -5.77
CA THR A 67 -23.38 -13.00 -6.85
C THR A 67 -22.01 -12.47 -6.48
N ILE A 68 -21.87 -11.93 -5.27
CA ILE A 68 -20.60 -11.41 -4.74
C ILE A 68 -19.56 -12.52 -4.66
N LYS A 69 -19.92 -13.70 -4.14
CA LYS A 69 -19.04 -14.88 -4.10
C LYS A 69 -18.53 -15.30 -5.48
N THR A 70 -19.36 -15.21 -6.51
CA THR A 70 -18.98 -15.58 -7.89
C THR A 70 -18.01 -14.56 -8.51
N VAL A 71 -18.22 -13.27 -8.24
CA VAL A 71 -17.34 -12.20 -8.73
C VAL A 71 -16.02 -12.20 -7.97
N LEU A 72 -16.08 -12.30 -6.64
CA LEU A 72 -14.91 -12.22 -5.77
C LEU A 72 -14.08 -13.51 -5.81
N GLY A 73 -14.71 -14.67 -6.03
CA GLY A 73 -14.00 -15.93 -6.26
C GLY A 73 -13.16 -15.94 -7.54
N ARG A 74 -13.57 -15.22 -8.60
CA ARG A 74 -12.74 -15.05 -9.80
C ARG A 74 -11.52 -14.17 -9.54
N LYS A 75 -11.70 -13.06 -8.81
CA LYS A 75 -10.58 -12.20 -8.41
C LYS A 75 -9.60 -12.90 -7.49
N LEU A 76 -10.09 -13.72 -6.55
CA LEU A 76 -9.23 -14.52 -5.67
C LEU A 76 -8.39 -15.53 -6.47
N GLN A 77 -8.97 -16.13 -7.52
CA GLN A 77 -8.24 -17.07 -8.37
C GLN A 77 -7.18 -16.38 -9.24
N GLU A 78 -7.42 -15.13 -9.65
CA GLU A 78 -6.41 -14.30 -10.32
C GLU A 78 -5.29 -13.90 -9.34
N GLU A 79 -5.62 -13.46 -8.12
CA GLU A 79 -4.62 -13.15 -7.07
C GLU A 79 -3.74 -14.36 -6.70
N LEU A 80 -4.32 -15.56 -6.58
CA LEU A 80 -3.57 -16.79 -6.31
C LEU A 80 -2.66 -17.20 -7.48
N LYS A 81 -3.11 -16.97 -8.72
CA LYS A 81 -2.34 -17.31 -9.92
C LYS A 81 -1.18 -16.34 -10.17
N ASP A 82 -1.35 -15.08 -9.82
CA ASP A 82 -0.27 -14.09 -9.85
C ASP A 82 0.75 -14.37 -8.73
N ALA A 83 0.30 -14.81 -7.55
CA ALA A 83 1.19 -15.18 -6.44
C ALA A 83 2.03 -16.46 -6.70
N ASP A 84 1.47 -17.48 -7.37
CA ASP A 84 2.19 -18.69 -7.79
C ASP A 84 3.07 -18.48 -9.04
N GLY A 85 2.90 -17.36 -9.75
CA GLY A 85 3.64 -17.03 -10.98
C GLY A 85 4.98 -16.32 -10.76
N ASP A 86 5.25 -15.90 -9.52
CA ASP A 86 6.46 -15.18 -9.09
C ASP A 86 7.50 -16.10 -8.39
N GLU A 87 7.44 -17.43 -8.59
CA GLU A 87 8.48 -18.42 -8.19
C GLU A 87 9.50 -18.74 -9.29
#